data_AF-A0A7X7MKT0-F1
#
_entry.id   AF-A0A7X7MKT0-F1
#
_cell.length_a   1.000
_cell.length_b   1.000
_cell.length_c   1.000
_cell.angle_alpha   90.00
_cell.angle_beta   90.00
_cell.angle_gamma   90.00
#
_symmetry.space_group_name_H-M   'P 1'
#
loop_
_entity.id
_entity.type
_entity.pdbx_description
1 polymer ?
#
loop_
_entity_poly.entity_id
_entity_poly.type
_entity_poly.pdbx_seq_one_letter_code
_entity_poly.pdbx_strand_id
1 'polypeptide(L)'
;ILQTARFYHQNLKYLFDGEMLSPDGFQCRSWPVKFLARMIFTKQGTERSGTLSMPAVLHSCWQAPDGSKALFLANYTSEPQPWQWKNRQGTLAPHCYERIVLE
;
A
#
# COMPACT_ATOMS: atom_id res chain seq x y z
N ILE A 1 -12.88 3.97 3.64
CA ILE A 1 -13.15 2.77 4.47
C ILE A 1 -13.96 1.71 3.70
N LEU A 2 -15.16 1.99 3.18
CA LEU A 2 -15.94 0.98 2.44
C LEU A 2 -15.21 0.38 1.23
N GLN A 3 -14.53 1.20 0.44
CA GLN A 3 -13.74 0.74 -0.71
C GLN A 3 -12.60 -0.19 -0.28
N THR A 4 -11.89 0.17 0.79
CA THR A 4 -10.84 -0.66 1.40
C THR A 4 -11.37 -2.02 1.83
N ALA A 5 -12.51 -2.06 2.54
CA ALA A 5 -13.11 -3.30 2.99
C ALA A 5 -13.55 -4.18 1.80
N ARG A 6 -14.21 -3.58 0.80
CA ARG A 6 -14.61 -4.30 -0.43
C ARG A 6 -13.40 -4.89 -1.15
N PHE A 7 -12.36 -4.09 -1.34
CA PHE A 7 -11.13 -4.52 -1.99
C PHE A 7 -10.44 -5.65 -1.21
N TYR A 8 -10.37 -5.56 0.12
CA TYR A 8 -9.83 -6.63 0.96
C TYR A 8 -10.63 -7.93 0.82
N HIS A 9 -11.96 -7.87 0.95
CA HIS A 9 -12.83 -9.05 0.85
C HIS A 9 -12.78 -9.73 -0.52
N GLN A 10 -12.65 -8.95 -1.60
CA GLN A 10 -12.49 -9.47 -2.96
C GLN A 10 -11.15 -10.20 -3.18
N ASN A 11 -10.20 -10.06 -2.25
CA ASN A 11 -8.82 -10.53 -2.39
C ASN A 11 -8.33 -11.38 -1.21
N LEU A 12 -9.24 -11.93 -0.39
CA LEU A 12 -8.91 -12.73 0.79
C LEU A 12 -7.95 -13.88 0.50
N LYS A 13 -8.12 -14.58 -0.63
CA LYS A 13 -7.23 -15.68 -1.02
C LYS A 13 -5.76 -15.28 -1.12
N TYR A 14 -5.47 -13.99 -1.33
CA TYR A 14 -4.12 -13.43 -1.31
C TYR A 14 -3.82 -12.80 0.06
N LEU A 15 -4.64 -11.81 0.48
CA LEU A 15 -4.33 -10.93 1.60
C LEU A 15 -4.60 -11.52 2.98
N PHE A 16 -5.25 -12.68 3.04
CA PHE A 16 -5.55 -13.41 4.27
C PHE A 16 -4.95 -14.82 4.25
N ASP A 17 -5.23 -15.59 3.19
CA ASP A 17 -4.78 -16.97 3.08
C ASP A 17 -3.41 -17.12 2.40
N GLY A 18 -2.91 -16.05 1.78
CA GLY A 18 -1.69 -16.09 0.98
C GLY A 18 -0.42 -15.77 1.76
N GLU A 19 0.70 -15.97 1.08
CA GLU A 19 2.03 -15.61 1.58
C GLU A 19 2.51 -14.33 0.88
N MET A 20 3.04 -13.40 1.67
CA MET A 20 3.62 -12.16 1.13
C MET A 20 4.99 -12.43 0.52
N LEU A 21 5.15 -12.02 -0.74
CA LEU A 21 6.40 -12.08 -1.49
C LEU A 21 7.07 -10.70 -1.54
N SER A 22 8.37 -10.68 -1.82
CA SER A 22 9.11 -9.43 -2.02
C SER A 22 8.67 -8.72 -3.31
N PRO A 23 8.32 -7.42 -3.25
CA PRO A 23 8.10 -6.59 -4.43
C PRO A 23 9.41 -5.91 -4.90
N ASP A 24 10.56 -6.57 -4.74
CA ASP A 24 11.87 -5.94 -4.98
C ASP A 24 11.98 -5.26 -6.34
N GLY A 25 12.67 -4.12 -6.37
CA GLY A 25 12.78 -3.23 -7.55
C GLY A 25 11.54 -2.38 -7.84
N PHE A 26 10.55 -2.29 -6.93
CA PHE A 26 9.41 -1.39 -7.09
C PHE A 26 9.83 0.07 -6.93
N GLN A 27 9.39 0.92 -7.85
CA GLN A 27 9.70 2.33 -7.88
C GLN A 27 8.42 3.17 -7.85
N CYS A 28 8.38 4.15 -6.95
CA CYS A 28 7.37 5.18 -6.93
C CYS A 28 7.95 6.46 -6.31
N ARG A 29 7.18 7.55 -6.37
CA ARG A 29 7.58 8.80 -5.71
C ARG A 29 7.64 8.62 -4.20
N SER A 30 8.47 9.43 -3.55
CA SER A 30 8.40 9.65 -2.11
C SER A 30 7.35 10.72 -1.79
N TRP A 31 6.66 10.57 -0.68
CA TRP A 31 5.61 11.46 -0.22
C TRP A 31 5.83 11.86 1.25
N PRO A 32 5.70 13.15 1.61
CA PRO A 32 5.82 13.61 2.99
C PRO A 32 4.57 13.24 3.78
N VAL A 33 4.71 12.34 4.75
CA VAL A 33 3.63 11.90 5.64
C VAL A 33 3.80 12.57 6.99
N LYS A 34 2.80 13.36 7.39
CA LYS A 34 2.70 13.90 8.75
C LYS A 34 2.16 12.81 9.68
N PHE A 35 2.83 12.59 10.79
CA PHE A 35 2.41 11.60 11.79
C PHE A 35 2.38 12.22 13.18
N LEU A 36 1.49 11.70 14.01
CA LEU A 36 1.37 12.01 15.43
C LEU A 36 1.80 10.78 16.22
N ALA A 37 2.92 10.88 16.93
CA ALA A 37 3.42 9.85 17.82
C ALA A 37 2.91 10.11 19.24
N ARG A 38 2.07 9.18 19.72
CA ARG A 38 1.53 9.16 21.09
C ARG A 38 1.28 7.72 21.55
N MET A 39 1.31 7.53 22.86
CA MET A 39 0.94 6.29 23.55
C MET A 39 -0.39 6.51 24.31
N ILE A 40 -0.97 5.42 24.84
CA ILE A 40 -2.25 5.47 25.57
C ILE A 40 -2.24 6.40 26.80
N PHE A 41 -1.07 6.70 27.36
CA PHE A 41 -0.90 7.61 28.50
C PHE A 41 -0.20 8.93 28.15
N THR A 42 -0.02 9.25 26.86
CA THR A 42 0.55 10.54 26.46
C THR A 42 -0.37 11.67 26.90
N LYS A 43 0.16 12.58 27.71
CA LYS A 43 -0.56 13.77 28.17
C LYS A 43 -0.78 14.72 26.99
N GLN A 44 -1.91 15.41 26.99
CA GLN A 44 -2.20 16.45 26.01
C GLN A 44 -1.07 17.51 25.98
N GLY A 45 -0.62 17.87 24.79
CA GLY A 45 0.49 18.79 24.56
C GLY A 45 1.87 18.16 24.69
N THR A 46 1.98 16.85 24.95
CA THR A 46 3.27 16.13 25.03
C THR A 46 3.45 15.10 23.90
N GLU A 47 2.43 14.94 23.07
CA GLU A 47 2.52 14.23 21.81
C GLU A 47 3.56 14.84 20.88
N ARG A 48 4.24 13.99 20.10
CA ARG A 48 5.24 14.42 19.13
C ARG A 48 4.63 14.37 17.74
N SER A 49 4.81 15.43 16.96
CA SER A 49 4.50 15.42 15.53
C SER A 49 5.78 15.38 14.71
N GLY A 50 5.76 14.70 13.58
CA GLY A 50 6.86 14.72 12.63
C GLY A 50 6.37 14.57 11.20
N THR A 51 7.31 14.70 10.26
CA THR A 51 7.09 14.35 8.85
C THR A 51 8.12 13.31 8.46
N LEU A 52 7.68 12.21 7.84
CA LEU A 52 8.54 11.18 7.28
C LEU A 52 8.32 11.09 5.78
N SER A 53 9.40 10.89 5.04
CA SER A 53 9.34 10.58 3.62
C SER A 53 9.03 9.10 3.46
N MET A 54 7.83 8.77 2.97
CA MET A 54 7.36 7.39 2.75
C MET A 54 7.10 7.17 1.25
N PRO A 55 7.08 5.94 0.75
CA PRO A 55 6.61 5.66 -0.61
C PRO A 55 5.20 6.24 -0.83
N ALA A 56 4.92 6.88 -1.96
CA ALA A 56 3.61 7.44 -2.29
C ALA A 56 2.58 6.36 -2.66
N VAL A 57 3.07 5.18 -3.07
CA VAL A 57 2.28 3.99 -3.36
C VAL A 57 2.72 2.88 -2.40
N LEU A 58 1.80 2.43 -1.54
CA LEU A 58 2.00 1.21 -0.76
C LEU A 58 1.86 0.02 -1.71
N HIS A 59 2.78 -0.94 -1.61
CA HIS A 59 2.87 -2.03 -2.56
C HIS A 59 3.31 -3.31 -1.88
N SER A 60 2.77 -4.44 -2.32
CA SER A 60 3.17 -5.77 -1.86
C SER A 60 2.83 -6.83 -2.91
N CYS A 61 3.67 -7.86 -3.01
CA CYS A 61 3.38 -9.03 -3.83
C CYS A 61 2.86 -10.15 -2.93
N TRP A 62 1.95 -10.96 -3.44
CA TRP A 62 1.35 -12.07 -2.70
C TRP A 62 1.21 -13.30 -3.59
N GLN A 63 1.35 -14.47 -2.99
CA GLN A 63 1.01 -15.75 -3.58
C GLN A 63 -0.17 -16.37 -2.83
N ALA A 64 -1.24 -16.73 -3.54
CA ALA A 64 -2.38 -17.43 -2.97
C ALA A 64 -2.10 -18.94 -2.84
N PRO A 65 -2.89 -19.69 -2.04
CA PRO A 65 -2.75 -21.15 -1.90
C PRO A 65 -2.86 -21.94 -3.21
N ASP A 66 -3.58 -21.39 -4.19
CA ASP A 66 -3.68 -21.96 -5.55
C ASP A 66 -2.42 -21.73 -6.40
N GLY A 67 -1.37 -21.12 -5.82
CA GLY A 67 -0.11 -20.80 -6.46
C GLY A 67 -0.12 -19.50 -7.27
N SER A 68 -1.29 -18.92 -7.54
CA SER A 68 -1.40 -17.67 -8.31
C SER A 68 -0.77 -16.50 -7.56
N LYS A 69 -0.19 -15.56 -8.31
CA LYS A 69 0.52 -14.41 -7.74
C LYS A 69 -0.16 -13.10 -8.13
N ALA A 70 -0.08 -12.10 -7.25
CA ALA A 70 -0.63 -10.78 -7.51
C ALA A 70 0.22 -9.68 -6.86
N LEU A 71 0.39 -8.56 -7.56
CA LEU A 71 0.89 -7.30 -7.03
C LEU A 71 -0.31 -6.44 -6.60
N PHE A 72 -0.25 -5.95 -5.37
CA PHE A 72 -1.25 -5.08 -4.78
C PHE A 72 -0.66 -3.69 -4.61
N LEU A 73 -1.42 -2.68 -5.04
CA LEU A 73 -1.03 -1.27 -5.01
C LEU A 73 -2.11 -0.46 -4.29
N ALA A 74 -1.69 0.50 -3.47
CA ALA A 74 -2.58 1.45 -2.84
C ALA A 74 -1.96 2.85 -2.85
N ASN A 75 -2.64 3.78 -3.52
CA ASN A 75 -2.32 5.19 -3.46
C ASN A 75 -3.10 5.81 -2.30
N TYR A 76 -2.42 6.12 -1.20
CA TYR A 76 -3.04 6.78 -0.04
C TYR A 76 -3.00 8.31 -0.14
N THR A 77 -2.34 8.86 -1.16
CA THR A 77 -2.23 10.30 -1.39
C THR A 77 -3.47 10.85 -2.10
N SER A 78 -3.60 12.17 -2.08
CA SER A 78 -4.68 12.91 -2.74
C SER A 78 -4.39 13.23 -4.22
N GLU A 79 -3.27 12.75 -4.77
CA GLU A 79 -2.82 13.02 -6.14
C GLU A 79 -2.62 11.72 -6.92
N PRO A 80 -2.75 11.72 -8.26
CA PRO A 80 -2.35 10.59 -9.08
C PRO A 80 -0.86 10.28 -8.90
N GLN A 81 -0.53 9.00 -8.65
CA GLN A 81 0.85 8.59 -8.40
C GLN A 81 1.35 7.61 -9.48
N PRO A 82 2.47 7.93 -10.16
CA PRO A 82 3.10 6.99 -11.07
C PRO A 82 3.83 5.90 -10.30
N TRP A 83 3.91 4.73 -10.90
CA TRP A 83 4.69 3.60 -10.38
C TRP A 83 5.31 2.80 -11.50
N GLN A 84 6.39 2.11 -11.18
CA GLN A 84 7.08 1.18 -12.07
C GLN A 84 7.57 -0.04 -11.29
N TRP A 85 7.44 -1.21 -11.91
CA TRP A 85 7.96 -2.45 -11.37
C TRP A 85 8.25 -3.45 -12.48
N LYS A 86 9.50 -3.91 -12.59
CA LYS A 86 9.96 -4.76 -13.70
C LYS A 86 9.57 -4.13 -15.04
N ASN A 87 8.82 -4.86 -15.87
CA ASN A 87 8.35 -4.39 -17.19
C ASN A 87 6.94 -3.77 -17.14
N ARG A 88 6.42 -3.48 -15.94
CA ARG A 88 5.08 -2.90 -15.75
C ARG A 88 5.21 -1.49 -15.20
N GLN A 89 4.33 -0.60 -15.64
CA GLN A 89 4.25 0.78 -15.16
C GLN A 89 2.81 1.26 -15.26
N GLY A 90 2.46 2.28 -14.47
CA GLY A 90 1.11 2.84 -14.48
C GLY A 90 0.99 4.10 -13.64
N THR A 91 -0.24 4.58 -13.51
CA THR A 91 -0.59 5.69 -12.62
C THR A 91 -1.82 5.31 -11.82
N LEU A 92 -1.72 5.30 -10.50
CA LEU A 92 -2.87 5.08 -9.61
C LEU A 92 -3.58 6.39 -9.32
N ALA A 93 -4.91 6.41 -9.49
CA ALA A 93 -5.75 7.52 -9.07
C ALA A 93 -5.66 7.76 -7.54
N PRO A 94 -5.98 8.98 -7.06
CA PRO A 94 -6.02 9.29 -5.63
C PRO A 94 -6.89 8.30 -4.84
N HIS A 95 -6.43 7.91 -3.64
CA HIS A 95 -7.18 7.03 -2.73
C HIS A 95 -7.70 5.72 -3.36
N CYS A 96 -6.98 5.20 -4.35
CA CYS A 96 -7.37 4.02 -5.11
C CYS A 96 -6.51 2.80 -4.76
N TYR A 97 -7.11 1.62 -4.95
CA TYR A 97 -6.47 0.32 -4.84
C TYR A 97 -6.45 -0.35 -6.20
N GLU A 98 -5.38 -1.08 -6.49
CA GLU A 98 -5.27 -1.88 -7.70
C GLU A 98 -4.67 -3.25 -7.39
N ARG A 99 -5.18 -4.28 -8.07
CA ARG A 99 -4.60 -5.62 -8.07
C ARG A 99 -4.17 -5.95 -9.49
N ILE A 100 -2.94 -6.39 -9.61
CA ILE A 100 -2.33 -6.80 -10.87
C ILE A 100 -1.96 -8.28 -10.74
N VAL A 101 -2.63 -9.16 -11.48
CA VAL A 101 -2.29 -10.60 -11.49
C VAL A 101 -0.94 -10.79 -12.18
N LEU A 102 -0.09 -11.61 -11.57
CA LEU A 102 1.26 -11.93 -12.03
C LEU A 102 1.24 -13.35 -12.61
N GLU A 103 1.85 -13.49 -13.78
CA GLU A 103 2.08 -14.78 -14.46
C GLU A 103 3.23 -15.55 -13.78
#